data_AF-A0AAD8BAV5-F1
#
_entry.id   AF-A0AAD8BAV5-F1
#
_cell.length_a   1.000
_cell.length_b   1.000
_cell.length_c   1.000
_cell.angle_alpha   90.00
_cell.angle_beta   90.00
_cell.angle_gamma   90.00
#
_symmetry.space_group_name_H-M   'P 1'
#
loop_
_entity.id
_entity.type
_entity.pdbx_description
1 polymer ?
#
loop_
_entity_poly.entity_id
_entity_poly.type
_entity_poly.pdbx_seq_one_letter_code
_entity_poly.pdbx_strand_id
1 'polypeptide(L)'
;MEDEGEAVASASNSYNQTPLPLFNVEIPEAVKRAENVMFTIHTSVPGQEKGHIVLRQFEDFEWLHHNLIVSNNIEGVIIPPLPAKPLSDPKSAEALSRRQLGDHTKVLRGDQFETDCKAFQKYLQLMLCHHVFGRDKNLASFLTDNEAPVRARVNKGIMNRLTNALDNARKGNHKDVDDYFTAQRHFANEYLKVAKEASLNFNKLLVAQWRLSSQYRILATELTSCEAERDESLVKLNRILKLLSEGCEDEAACYELKSGQGEMTLGLYFDLMARYSESLKDMHFRRTCSLIEFQTAEKAVEKAKPIKKAALQEVSDAAKKSFEASSEQAKKEITSFTQLRLLNSSEALSKYAEIQMKISQDFYSQLFHSRKALLELQL
;
A
#
# COMPACT_ATOMS: atom_id res chain seq x y z
N MET A 1 34.07 -34.05 -30.64
CA MET A 1 33.54 -32.75 -31.06
C MET A 1 32.07 -33.00 -31.34
N GLU A 2 31.27 -33.08 -30.29
CA GLU A 2 29.82 -33.24 -30.34
C GLU A 2 29.29 -33.02 -28.93
N ASP A 3 28.21 -32.25 -28.86
CA ASP A 3 27.20 -32.21 -27.80
C ASP A 3 27.42 -31.38 -26.51
N GLU A 4 27.53 -30.05 -26.66
CA GLU A 4 27.21 -29.09 -25.58
C GLU A 4 26.04 -28.14 -25.96
N GLY A 5 25.31 -28.44 -27.04
CA GLY A 5 24.33 -27.51 -27.64
C GLY A 5 22.89 -27.61 -27.14
N GLU A 6 22.45 -28.75 -26.59
CA GLU A 6 21.02 -28.99 -26.30
C GLU A 6 20.57 -28.69 -24.86
N ALA A 7 21.48 -28.62 -23.89
CA ALA A 7 21.10 -28.46 -22.48
C ALA A 7 20.67 -27.03 -22.09
N VAL A 8 21.09 -26.00 -22.83
CA VAL A 8 20.83 -24.58 -22.48
C VAL A 8 19.47 -24.09 -23.00
N ALA A 9 18.95 -24.70 -24.06
CA ALA A 9 17.64 -24.37 -24.63
C ALA A 9 16.45 -24.95 -23.83
N SER A 10 16.66 -26.07 -23.10
CA SER A 10 15.59 -26.73 -22.34
C SER A 10 15.27 -26.01 -21.02
N ALA A 11 16.28 -25.45 -20.33
CA ALA A 11 16.09 -24.74 -19.07
C ALA A 11 15.42 -23.36 -19.24
N SER A 12 15.65 -22.66 -20.35
CA SER A 12 15.02 -21.36 -20.61
C SER A 12 13.51 -21.49 -20.93
N ASN A 13 13.08 -22.63 -21.48
CA ASN A 13 11.68 -22.93 -21.72
C ASN A 13 10.91 -23.36 -20.45
N SER A 14 11.57 -23.96 -19.45
CA SER A 14 10.89 -24.41 -18.22
C SER A 14 10.50 -23.23 -17.31
N TYR A 15 11.31 -22.17 -17.23
CA TYR A 15 11.00 -20.97 -16.42
C TYR A 15 9.80 -20.17 -16.93
N ASN A 16 9.52 -20.21 -18.23
CA ASN A 16 8.35 -19.54 -18.82
C ASN A 16 7.04 -20.29 -18.58
N GLN A 17 7.10 -21.57 -18.17
CA GLN A 17 5.93 -22.41 -17.91
C GLN A 17 5.59 -22.54 -16.43
N THR A 18 6.51 -22.22 -15.52
CA THR A 18 6.25 -22.25 -14.07
C THR A 18 5.18 -21.22 -13.71
N PRO A 19 4.09 -21.61 -13.03
CA PRO A 19 3.09 -20.67 -12.54
C PRO A 19 3.71 -19.62 -11.61
N LEU A 20 3.23 -18.38 -11.69
CA LEU A 20 3.58 -17.35 -10.72
C LEU A 20 2.80 -17.53 -9.41
N PRO A 21 3.36 -17.09 -8.27
CA PRO A 21 4.67 -16.44 -8.12
C PRO A 21 5.84 -17.44 -8.07
N LEU A 22 7.03 -17.02 -8.53
CA LEU A 22 8.26 -17.84 -8.44
C LEU A 22 8.86 -17.87 -7.03
N PHE A 23 8.56 -16.86 -6.22
CA PHE A 23 9.05 -16.69 -4.86
C PHE A 23 7.87 -16.35 -3.94
N ASN A 24 7.94 -16.80 -2.69
CA ASN A 24 7.08 -16.32 -1.61
C ASN A 24 7.91 -15.42 -0.69
N VAL A 25 7.30 -14.34 -0.19
CA VAL A 25 8.00 -13.34 0.61
C VAL A 25 7.25 -13.03 1.89
N GLU A 26 8.01 -12.89 2.96
CA GLU A 26 7.58 -12.39 4.27
C GLU A 26 8.53 -11.29 4.73
N ILE A 27 7.98 -10.24 5.34
CA ILE A 27 8.77 -9.16 5.95
C ILE A 27 8.42 -9.14 7.44
N PRO A 28 9.10 -9.94 8.28
CA PRO A 28 8.73 -10.08 9.68
C PRO A 28 9.01 -8.84 10.52
N GLU A 29 10.02 -8.05 10.15
CA GLU A 29 10.46 -6.91 10.95
C GLU A 29 11.12 -5.82 10.11
N ALA A 30 11.13 -4.61 10.67
CA ALA A 30 11.98 -3.54 10.23
C ALA A 30 12.66 -2.90 11.44
N VAL A 31 13.92 -2.51 11.26
CA VAL A 31 14.76 -1.96 12.32
C VAL A 31 15.38 -0.66 11.85
N LYS A 32 15.31 0.37 12.68
CA LYS A 32 16.02 1.63 12.44
C LYS A 32 17.53 1.41 12.60
N ARG A 33 18.31 1.73 11.56
CA ARG A 33 19.78 1.77 11.58
C ARG A 33 20.25 3.16 11.12
N ALA A 34 20.80 3.93 12.06
CA ALA A 34 21.08 5.35 11.88
C ALA A 34 19.83 6.11 11.40
N GLU A 35 19.85 6.73 10.22
CA GLU A 35 18.71 7.49 9.67
C GLU A 35 17.76 6.64 8.82
N ASN A 36 18.11 5.39 8.51
CA ASN A 36 17.38 4.54 7.59
C ASN A 36 16.59 3.44 8.33
N VAL A 37 15.49 3.01 7.72
CA VAL A 37 14.72 1.84 8.16
C VAL A 37 15.13 0.66 7.29
N MET A 38 15.61 -0.41 7.91
CA MET A 38 16.03 -1.64 7.24
C MET A 38 14.96 -2.71 7.44
N PHE A 39 14.42 -3.22 6.36
CA PHE A 39 13.48 -4.34 6.32
C PHE A 39 14.24 -5.65 6.19
N THR A 40 13.90 -6.63 7.02
CA THR A 40 14.33 -8.02 6.86
C THR A 40 13.35 -8.72 5.93
N ILE A 41 13.81 -9.22 4.79
CA ILE A 41 12.98 -9.91 3.80
C ILE A 41 13.36 -11.39 3.80
N HIS A 42 12.40 -12.25 4.13
CA HIS A 42 12.50 -13.69 4.02
C HIS A 42 11.89 -14.12 2.68
N THR A 43 12.71 -14.73 1.83
CA THR A 43 12.29 -15.24 0.53
C THR A 43 12.36 -16.76 0.55
N SER A 44 11.26 -17.44 0.22
CA SER A 44 11.23 -18.88 -0.01
C SER A 44 10.92 -19.20 -1.46
N VAL A 45 11.58 -20.25 -1.98
CA VAL A 45 11.35 -20.76 -3.33
C VAL A 45 10.50 -22.03 -3.21
N PRO A 46 9.33 -22.12 -3.86
CA PRO A 46 8.52 -23.34 -3.84
C PRO A 46 9.34 -24.57 -4.26
N GLY A 47 9.35 -25.59 -3.41
CA GLY A 47 10.09 -26.84 -3.65
C GLY A 47 11.58 -26.82 -3.24
N GLN A 48 12.06 -25.75 -2.60
CA GLN A 48 13.41 -25.70 -2.02
C GLN A 48 13.34 -25.60 -0.49
N GLU A 49 14.23 -26.31 0.20
CA GLU A 49 14.31 -26.28 1.68
C GLU A 49 14.98 -25.02 2.22
N LYS A 50 15.88 -24.39 1.44
CA LYS A 50 16.61 -23.20 1.87
C LYS A 50 16.06 -21.96 1.18
N GLY A 51 15.72 -20.95 1.98
CA GLY A 51 15.35 -19.62 1.52
C GLY A 51 16.51 -18.63 1.57
N HIS A 52 16.22 -17.38 1.19
CA HIS A 52 17.13 -16.24 1.28
C HIS A 52 16.63 -15.28 2.36
N ILE A 53 17.56 -14.65 3.07
CA ILE A 53 17.26 -13.57 4.01
C ILE A 53 18.12 -12.38 3.60
N VAL A 54 17.47 -11.30 3.19
CA VAL A 54 18.15 -10.08 2.72
C VAL A 54 17.67 -8.86 3.48
N LEU A 55 18.53 -7.85 3.59
CA LEU A 55 18.21 -6.56 4.21
C LEU A 55 18.06 -5.49 3.13
N ARG A 56 16.98 -4.72 3.20
CA ARG A 56 16.67 -3.64 2.24
C ARG A 56 16.19 -2.40 2.94
N GLN A 57 16.60 -1.23 2.46
CA GLN A 57 16.03 0.05 2.90
C GLN A 57 15.02 0.56 1.89
N PHE A 58 14.27 1.61 2.25
CA PHE A 58 13.27 2.22 1.36
C PHE A 58 13.81 2.57 -0.03
N GLU A 59 14.98 3.19 -0.12
CA GLU A 59 15.59 3.59 -1.39
C GLU A 59 15.94 2.38 -2.29
N ASP A 60 16.11 1.19 -1.73
CA ASP A 60 16.32 -0.02 -2.53
C ASP A 60 15.00 -0.47 -3.19
N PHE A 61 13.86 -0.28 -2.50
CA PHE A 61 12.53 -0.49 -3.09
C PHE A 61 12.22 0.55 -4.17
N GLU A 62 12.61 1.81 -3.99
CA GLU A 62 12.50 2.83 -5.04
C GLU A 62 13.33 2.45 -6.28
N TRP A 63 14.56 1.98 -6.07
CA TRP A 63 15.39 1.46 -7.14
C TRP A 63 14.70 0.29 -7.86
N LEU A 64 14.16 -0.68 -7.12
CA LEU A 64 13.46 -1.82 -7.71
C LEU A 64 12.25 -1.35 -8.54
N HIS A 65 11.40 -0.51 -7.96
CA HIS A 65 10.20 0.02 -8.61
C HIS A 65 10.55 0.73 -9.93
N HIS A 66 11.59 1.56 -9.90
CA HIS A 66 12.09 2.24 -11.09
C HIS A 66 12.55 1.26 -12.17
N ASN A 67 13.39 0.28 -11.81
CA ASN A 67 13.92 -0.67 -12.78
C ASN A 67 12.82 -1.54 -13.39
N LEU A 68 11.84 -1.99 -12.60
CA LEU A 68 10.68 -2.73 -13.11
C LEU A 68 9.90 -1.91 -14.14
N ILE A 69 9.73 -0.60 -13.90
CA ILE A 69 9.03 0.27 -14.83
C ILE A 69 9.82 0.52 -16.13
N VAL A 70 11.15 0.69 -16.04
CA VAL A 70 12.01 1.00 -17.19
C VAL A 70 12.25 -0.21 -18.07
N SER A 71 12.47 -1.37 -17.46
CA SER A 71 12.86 -2.59 -18.16
C SER A 71 11.70 -3.34 -18.81
N ASN A 72 10.46 -2.99 -18.48
CA ASN A 72 9.26 -3.67 -18.94
C ASN A 72 8.34 -2.77 -19.78
N ASN A 73 7.55 -3.38 -20.67
CA ASN A 73 6.52 -2.66 -21.39
C ASN A 73 5.30 -2.39 -20.50
N ILE A 74 5.21 -1.18 -19.95
CA ILE A 74 4.17 -0.76 -18.99
C ILE A 74 2.99 0.00 -19.62
N GLU A 75 2.93 0.11 -20.95
CA GLU A 75 2.03 1.04 -21.63
C GLU A 75 0.54 0.75 -21.36
N GLY A 76 0.19 -0.53 -21.15
CA GLY A 76 -1.15 -0.99 -20.76
C GLY A 76 -1.21 -1.60 -19.36
N VAL A 77 -0.18 -1.41 -18.52
CA VAL A 77 -0.04 -2.09 -17.21
C VAL A 77 -0.57 -1.24 -16.06
N ILE A 78 -1.36 -1.82 -15.14
CA ILE A 78 -1.70 -1.19 -13.87
C ILE A 78 -0.64 -1.59 -12.83
N ILE A 79 0.36 -0.73 -12.67
CA ILE A 79 1.54 -1.02 -11.86
C ILE A 79 1.15 -1.09 -10.37
N PRO A 80 1.50 -2.17 -9.63
CA PRO A 80 1.34 -2.18 -8.17
C PRO A 80 2.05 -0.98 -7.52
N PRO A 81 1.37 -0.18 -6.68
CA PRO A 81 1.93 1.06 -6.16
C PRO A 81 2.99 0.80 -5.10
N LEU A 82 4.11 1.53 -5.17
CA LEU A 82 5.13 1.50 -4.12
C LEU A 82 4.55 2.03 -2.79
N PRO A 83 4.81 1.36 -1.65
CA PRO A 83 4.42 1.86 -0.34
C PRO A 83 5.04 3.22 0.02
N ALA A 84 4.49 3.88 1.04
CA ALA A 84 4.95 5.21 1.41
C ALA A 84 6.28 5.07 2.15
N LYS A 85 7.13 6.10 2.10
CA LYS A 85 8.37 6.08 2.87
C LYS A 85 8.04 6.00 4.37
N PRO A 86 8.56 5.00 5.10
CA PRO A 86 8.42 4.91 6.55
C PRO A 86 8.91 6.18 7.24
N LEU A 87 8.22 6.57 8.32
CA LEU A 87 8.68 7.64 9.19
C LEU A 87 9.77 7.09 10.11
N SER A 88 11.02 7.48 9.85
CA SER A 88 12.19 7.00 10.60
C SER A 88 12.64 7.95 11.72
N ASP A 89 12.24 9.22 11.66
CA ASP A 89 12.66 10.26 12.61
C ASP A 89 11.66 10.41 13.77
N PRO A 90 12.11 10.25 15.04
CA PRO A 90 11.27 10.42 16.22
C PRO A 90 10.59 11.79 16.31
N LYS A 91 11.27 12.87 15.88
CA LYS A 91 10.67 14.21 15.91
C LYS A 91 9.51 14.33 14.93
N SER A 92 9.65 13.72 13.76
CA SER A 92 8.58 13.66 12.75
C SER A 92 7.41 12.81 13.21
N ALA A 93 7.66 11.67 13.87
CA ALA A 93 6.62 10.83 14.47
C ALA A 93 5.89 11.55 15.63
N GLU A 94 6.64 12.27 16.47
CA GLU A 94 6.08 13.08 17.56
C GLU A 94 5.24 14.25 17.00
N ALA A 95 5.76 14.97 16.00
CA ALA A 95 5.04 16.07 15.35
C ALA A 95 3.76 15.57 14.68
N LEU A 96 3.79 14.40 14.04
CA LEU A 96 2.59 13.78 13.47
C LEU A 96 1.60 13.40 14.57
N SER A 97 2.07 12.80 15.68
CA SER A 97 1.23 12.44 16.82
C SER A 97 0.56 13.67 17.43
N ARG A 98 1.30 14.76 17.70
CA ARG A 98 0.75 16.02 18.22
C ARG A 98 -0.24 16.65 17.25
N ARG A 99 0.05 16.65 15.95
CA ARG A 99 -0.89 17.15 14.93
C ARG A 99 -2.18 16.34 14.89
N GLN A 100 -2.09 15.02 15.04
CA GLN A 100 -3.25 14.12 14.99
C GLN A 100 -4.05 14.15 16.30
N LEU A 101 -3.39 14.19 17.46
CA LEU A 101 -4.01 13.95 18.76
C LEU A 101 -4.16 15.22 19.62
N GLY A 102 -3.51 16.31 19.24
CA GLY A 102 -3.49 17.59 19.95
C GLY A 102 -2.17 17.85 20.67
N ASP A 103 -1.82 19.13 20.84
CA ASP A 103 -0.50 19.55 21.35
C ASP A 103 -0.22 19.09 22.79
N HIS A 104 -1.26 18.88 23.59
CA HIS A 104 -1.18 18.46 25.00
C HIS A 104 -1.32 16.94 25.19
N THR A 105 -1.36 16.14 24.12
CA THR A 105 -1.46 14.69 24.28
C THR A 105 -0.24 14.14 25.01
N LYS A 106 -0.49 13.21 25.94
CA LYS A 106 0.54 12.35 26.54
C LYS A 106 0.71 11.03 25.77
N VAL A 107 -0.17 10.77 24.81
CA VAL A 107 -0.15 9.57 23.98
C VAL A 107 0.65 9.89 22.72
N LEU A 108 1.87 9.35 22.64
CA LEU A 108 2.69 9.43 21.43
C LEU A 108 2.54 8.11 20.67
N ARG A 109 2.22 8.20 19.38
CA ARG A 109 2.28 7.02 18.51
C ARG A 109 3.75 6.78 18.19
N GLY A 110 4.21 5.55 18.47
CA GLY A 110 5.56 5.12 18.13
C GLY A 110 5.78 5.02 16.63
N ASP A 111 6.85 4.32 16.23
CA ASP A 111 7.00 3.92 14.84
C ASP A 111 5.85 3.00 14.39
N GLN A 112 5.69 2.89 13.07
CA GLN A 112 4.65 2.07 12.43
C GLN A 112 5.29 0.94 11.63
N PHE A 113 6.45 0.44 12.09
CA PHE A 113 7.24 -0.52 11.31
C PHE A 113 6.49 -1.82 11.02
N GLU A 114 5.62 -2.28 11.93
CA GLU A 114 4.77 -3.44 11.64
C GLU A 114 3.82 -3.18 10.45
N THR A 115 3.20 -2.00 10.42
CA THR A 115 2.33 -1.55 9.32
C THR A 115 3.12 -1.44 8.02
N ASP A 116 4.30 -0.83 8.08
CA ASP A 116 5.20 -0.67 6.94
C ASP A 116 5.61 -2.04 6.39
N CYS A 117 6.04 -2.97 7.25
CA CYS A 117 6.37 -4.34 6.87
C CYS A 117 5.25 -5.02 6.09
N LYS A 118 4.00 -4.94 6.57
CA LYS A 118 2.85 -5.55 5.86
C LYS A 118 2.59 -4.85 4.52
N ALA A 119 2.76 -3.53 4.44
CA ALA A 119 2.61 -2.78 3.19
C ALA A 119 3.68 -3.18 2.15
N PHE A 120 4.96 -3.24 2.55
CA PHE A 120 6.06 -3.67 1.67
C PHE A 120 5.97 -5.15 1.29
N GLN A 121 5.54 -6.01 2.22
CA GLN A 121 5.29 -7.42 1.92
C GLN A 121 4.20 -7.54 0.86
N LYS A 122 3.06 -6.85 1.04
CA LYS A 122 1.97 -6.87 0.06
C LYS A 122 2.40 -6.34 -1.30
N TYR A 123 3.20 -5.27 -1.34
CA TYR A 123 3.78 -4.74 -2.56
C TYR A 123 4.62 -5.79 -3.32
N LEU A 124 5.53 -6.48 -2.64
CA LEU A 124 6.35 -7.52 -3.25
C LEU A 124 5.50 -8.71 -3.71
N GLN A 125 4.52 -9.14 -2.91
CA GLN A 125 3.57 -10.19 -3.31
C GLN A 125 2.81 -9.82 -4.58
N LEU A 126 2.34 -8.57 -4.70
CA LEU A 126 1.67 -8.08 -5.91
C LEU A 126 2.62 -8.11 -7.12
N MET A 127 3.87 -7.66 -6.95
CA MET A 127 4.87 -7.69 -8.01
C MET A 127 5.22 -9.12 -8.45
N LEU A 128 5.37 -10.04 -7.50
CA LEU A 128 5.69 -11.46 -7.73
C LEU A 128 4.57 -12.22 -8.45
N CYS A 129 3.31 -11.90 -8.13
CA CYS A 129 2.15 -12.48 -8.79
C CYS A 129 1.84 -11.84 -10.15
N HIS A 130 2.44 -10.68 -10.46
CA HIS A 130 2.15 -9.94 -11.68
C HIS A 130 2.79 -10.58 -12.91
N HIS A 131 2.03 -10.80 -13.99
CA HIS A 131 2.54 -11.51 -15.17
C HIS A 131 3.68 -10.77 -15.89
N VAL A 132 3.72 -9.42 -15.84
CA VAL A 132 4.84 -8.60 -16.35
C VAL A 132 6.06 -8.61 -15.42
N PHE A 133 5.89 -8.49 -14.11
CA PHE A 133 7.00 -8.22 -13.18
C PHE A 133 7.52 -9.46 -12.46
N GLY A 134 6.69 -10.49 -12.29
CA GLY A 134 6.99 -11.64 -11.42
C GLY A 134 8.15 -12.52 -11.89
N ARG A 135 8.62 -12.33 -13.13
CA ARG A 135 9.81 -13.00 -13.70
C ARG A 135 10.97 -12.05 -13.96
N ASP A 136 10.86 -10.78 -13.53
CA ASP A 136 11.91 -9.79 -13.77
C ASP A 136 13.18 -10.14 -12.99
N LYS A 137 14.33 -10.06 -13.65
CA LYS A 137 15.62 -10.41 -13.05
C LYS A 137 16.00 -9.47 -11.92
N ASN A 138 15.63 -8.18 -12.00
CA ASN A 138 15.88 -7.22 -10.93
C ASN A 138 15.06 -7.56 -9.69
N LEU A 139 13.82 -8.06 -9.86
CA LEU A 139 13.00 -8.53 -8.74
C LEU A 139 13.62 -9.78 -8.10
N ALA A 140 14.07 -10.74 -8.91
CA ALA A 140 14.75 -11.93 -8.40
C ALA A 140 16.02 -11.56 -7.60
N SER A 141 16.94 -10.79 -8.20
CA SER A 141 18.16 -10.32 -7.53
C SER A 141 17.86 -9.51 -6.27
N PHE A 142 16.85 -8.64 -6.30
CA PHE A 142 16.43 -7.88 -5.12
C PHE A 142 16.06 -8.78 -3.94
N LEU A 143 15.52 -9.97 -4.18
CA LEU A 143 15.07 -10.91 -3.16
C LEU A 143 16.12 -11.93 -2.73
N THR A 144 17.15 -12.18 -3.55
CA THR A 144 18.12 -13.27 -3.32
C THR A 144 19.54 -12.80 -3.02
N ASP A 145 19.94 -11.62 -3.50
CA ASP A 145 21.33 -11.16 -3.42
C ASP A 145 21.58 -10.53 -2.05
N ASN A 146 22.65 -10.95 -1.36
CA ASN A 146 22.96 -10.42 -0.02
C ASN A 146 23.31 -8.93 -0.05
N GLU A 147 23.95 -8.47 -1.12
CA GLU A 147 24.31 -7.07 -1.31
C GLU A 147 23.10 -6.25 -1.79
N ALA A 148 22.94 -5.05 -1.25
CA ALA A 148 21.93 -4.12 -1.71
C ALA A 148 22.27 -3.64 -3.14
N PRO A 149 21.26 -3.33 -3.97
CA PRO A 149 21.50 -2.90 -5.34
C PRO A 149 22.35 -1.62 -5.40
N VAL A 150 23.27 -1.57 -6.36
CA VAL A 150 24.06 -0.36 -6.60
C VAL A 150 23.15 0.73 -7.16
N ARG A 151 22.84 1.71 -6.32
CA ARG A 151 21.98 2.85 -6.66
C ARG A 151 22.75 3.84 -7.53
N ALA A 152 22.75 3.65 -8.85
CA ALA A 152 23.06 4.75 -9.76
C ALA A 152 22.02 5.87 -9.53
N ARG A 153 22.42 7.14 -9.65
CA ARG A 153 21.56 8.30 -9.38
C ARG A 153 20.26 8.15 -10.20
N VAL A 154 19.17 7.74 -9.54
CA VAL A 154 17.88 7.46 -10.20
C VAL A 154 17.45 8.73 -10.91
N ASN A 155 17.35 8.66 -12.23
CA ASN A 155 16.94 9.81 -13.01
C ASN A 155 15.46 10.03 -12.68
N LYS A 156 15.14 11.09 -11.90
CA LYS A 156 13.78 11.44 -11.46
C LYS A 156 12.77 11.64 -12.61
N GLY A 157 13.22 11.54 -13.86
CA GLY A 157 12.45 11.77 -15.09
C GLY A 157 11.23 10.87 -15.29
N ILE A 158 11.09 9.75 -14.57
CA ILE A 158 9.90 8.87 -14.72
C ILE A 158 8.72 9.37 -13.89
N MET A 159 8.96 10.01 -12.74
CA MET A 159 7.91 10.72 -11.99
C MET A 159 7.46 12.01 -12.70
N ASN A 160 8.22 12.49 -13.70
CA ASN A 160 7.97 13.75 -14.40
C ASN A 160 7.28 13.60 -15.77
N ARG A 161 6.78 12.43 -16.19
CA ARG A 161 5.96 12.35 -17.43
C ARG A 161 4.55 12.97 -17.30
N LEU A 162 4.31 13.73 -16.22
CA LEU A 162 3.11 14.54 -15.96
C LEU A 162 3.41 16.06 -15.97
N THR A 163 4.53 16.53 -16.52
CA THR A 163 4.97 17.92 -16.29
C THR A 163 4.25 19.05 -17.05
N ASN A 164 3.20 18.79 -17.83
CA ASN A 164 2.37 19.86 -18.38
C ASN A 164 0.89 19.63 -18.01
N ALA A 165 0.39 20.31 -16.97
CA ALA A 165 -1.01 20.20 -16.55
C ALA A 165 -2.01 20.50 -17.69
N LEU A 166 -1.65 21.41 -18.61
CA LEU A 166 -2.42 21.73 -19.82
C LEU A 166 -2.42 20.59 -20.86
N ASP A 167 -1.26 19.99 -21.14
CA ASP A 167 -1.19 18.82 -22.04
C ASP A 167 -1.86 17.61 -21.40
N ASN A 168 -1.74 17.43 -20.08
CA ASN A 168 -2.41 16.35 -19.35
C ASN A 168 -3.92 16.52 -19.37
N ALA A 169 -4.44 17.75 -19.20
CA ALA A 169 -5.86 18.04 -19.29
C ALA A 169 -6.40 17.80 -20.71
N ARG A 170 -5.65 18.25 -21.73
CA ARG A 170 -6.00 18.03 -23.14
C ARG A 170 -6.00 16.54 -23.50
N LYS A 171 -5.00 15.79 -23.05
CA LYS A 171 -4.89 14.34 -23.27
C LYS A 171 -5.94 13.57 -22.46
N GLY A 172 -6.21 13.98 -21.22
CA GLY A 172 -7.21 13.35 -20.35
C GLY A 172 -8.64 13.42 -20.91
N ASN A 173 -8.97 14.52 -21.58
CA ASN A 173 -10.26 14.74 -22.24
C ASN A 173 -10.32 14.21 -23.68
N HIS A 174 -9.25 13.57 -24.18
CA HIS A 174 -9.26 13.01 -25.52
C HIS A 174 -10.28 11.86 -25.61
N LYS A 175 -11.25 11.98 -26.51
CA LYS A 175 -12.26 10.95 -26.74
C LYS A 175 -11.59 9.65 -27.19
N ASP A 176 -11.96 8.54 -26.57
CA ASP A 176 -11.48 7.23 -26.99
C ASP A 176 -12.17 6.78 -28.28
N VAL A 177 -11.50 5.92 -29.04
CA VAL A 177 -12.10 5.27 -30.22
C VAL A 177 -12.96 4.07 -29.85
N ASP A 178 -12.80 3.58 -28.62
CA ASP A 178 -13.53 2.45 -28.06
C ASP A 178 -14.38 2.89 -26.85
N ASP A 179 -15.69 2.71 -26.93
CA ASP A 179 -16.63 3.06 -25.87
C ASP A 179 -16.36 2.31 -24.56
N TYR A 180 -15.81 1.09 -24.62
CA TYR A 180 -15.37 0.35 -23.44
C TYR A 180 -14.36 1.17 -22.64
N PHE A 181 -13.31 1.69 -23.28
CA PHE A 181 -12.28 2.46 -22.59
C PHE A 181 -12.76 3.84 -22.15
N THR A 182 -13.75 4.42 -22.82
CA THR A 182 -14.45 5.60 -22.33
C THR A 182 -15.15 5.31 -20.98
N ALA A 183 -15.90 4.21 -20.90
CA ALA A 183 -16.58 3.80 -19.67
C ALA A 183 -15.58 3.43 -18.55
N GLN A 184 -14.52 2.68 -18.86
CA GLN A 184 -13.50 2.29 -17.88
C GLN A 184 -12.72 3.50 -17.33
N ARG A 185 -12.40 4.48 -18.17
CA ARG A 185 -11.74 5.71 -17.72
C ARG A 185 -12.66 6.53 -16.81
N HIS A 186 -13.95 6.59 -17.10
CA HIS A 186 -14.93 7.21 -16.21
C HIS A 186 -14.96 6.51 -14.85
N PHE A 187 -15.07 5.17 -14.84
CA PHE A 187 -15.00 4.38 -13.62
C PHE A 187 -13.71 4.64 -12.83
N ALA A 188 -12.55 4.62 -13.47
CA ALA A 188 -11.26 4.85 -12.82
C ALA A 188 -11.19 6.22 -12.12
N ASN A 189 -11.72 7.28 -12.75
CA ASN A 189 -11.76 8.61 -12.17
C ASN A 189 -12.71 8.71 -10.97
N GLU A 190 -13.91 8.14 -11.06
CA GLU A 190 -14.86 8.14 -9.93
C GLU A 190 -14.36 7.26 -8.78
N TYR A 191 -13.86 6.07 -9.10
CA TYR A 191 -13.33 5.15 -8.10
C TYR A 191 -12.13 5.75 -7.35
N LEU A 192 -11.22 6.45 -8.02
CA LEU A 192 -10.10 7.14 -7.38
C LEU A 192 -10.57 8.14 -6.31
N LYS A 193 -11.61 8.92 -6.60
CA LYS A 193 -12.18 9.88 -5.63
C LYS A 193 -12.69 9.15 -4.39
N VAL A 194 -13.51 8.12 -4.62
CA VAL A 194 -14.13 7.32 -3.54
C VAL A 194 -13.06 6.58 -2.73
N ALA A 195 -12.05 5.99 -3.36
CA ALA A 195 -10.98 5.26 -2.68
C ALA A 195 -10.14 6.19 -1.78
N LYS A 196 -9.79 7.39 -2.28
CA LYS A 196 -9.09 8.41 -1.48
C LYS A 196 -9.94 8.91 -0.32
N GLU A 197 -11.22 9.17 -0.55
CA GLU A 197 -12.13 9.61 0.49
C GLU A 197 -12.34 8.53 1.56
N ALA A 198 -12.49 7.27 1.17
CA ALA A 198 -12.61 6.14 2.10
C ALA A 198 -11.35 6.00 2.97
N SER A 199 -10.16 6.03 2.36
CA SER A 199 -8.89 6.01 3.10
C SER A 199 -8.77 7.19 4.07
N LEU A 200 -9.08 8.41 3.62
CA LEU A 200 -9.02 9.59 4.46
C LEU A 200 -10.00 9.52 5.64
N ASN A 201 -11.26 9.16 5.38
CA ASN A 201 -12.28 9.11 6.41
C ASN A 201 -12.04 7.97 7.40
N PHE A 202 -11.51 6.83 6.95
CA PHE A 202 -11.09 5.76 7.85
C PHE A 202 -9.92 6.20 8.73
N ASN A 203 -8.91 6.89 8.19
CA ASN A 203 -7.83 7.47 8.98
C ASN A 203 -8.35 8.47 10.04
N LYS A 204 -9.36 9.29 9.72
CA LYS A 204 -10.00 10.18 10.71
C LYS A 204 -10.66 9.39 11.84
N LEU A 205 -11.30 8.26 11.55
CA LEU A 205 -11.87 7.37 12.57
C LEU A 205 -10.78 6.83 13.50
N LEU A 206 -9.67 6.31 12.95
CA LEU A 206 -8.55 5.80 13.73
C LEU A 206 -7.97 6.88 14.67
N VAL A 207 -7.79 8.09 14.14
CA VAL A 207 -7.32 9.25 14.93
C VAL A 207 -8.34 9.64 16.02
N ALA A 208 -9.64 9.59 15.73
CA ALA A 208 -10.67 9.87 16.72
C ALA A 208 -10.65 8.85 17.88
N GLN A 209 -10.41 7.56 17.59
CA GLN A 209 -10.24 6.54 18.63
C GLN A 209 -9.00 6.82 19.51
N TRP A 210 -7.87 7.18 18.91
CA TRP A 210 -6.68 7.58 19.67
C TRP A 210 -6.93 8.82 20.55
N ARG A 211 -7.68 9.81 20.03
CA ARG A 211 -8.06 10.98 20.83
C ARG A 211 -8.93 10.59 22.02
N LEU A 212 -9.91 9.70 21.83
CA LEU A 212 -10.74 9.18 22.91
C LEU A 212 -9.89 8.46 23.97
N SER A 213 -8.97 7.59 23.55
CA SER A 213 -8.01 6.98 24.48
C SER A 213 -7.28 8.03 25.31
N SER A 214 -6.70 9.04 24.64
CA SER A 214 -5.96 10.11 25.33
C SER A 214 -6.84 10.85 26.35
N GLN A 215 -8.13 11.06 26.08
CA GLN A 215 -9.04 11.71 27.04
C GLN A 215 -9.34 10.80 28.25
N TYR A 216 -9.55 9.50 28.03
CA TYR A 216 -9.77 8.55 29.11
C TYR A 216 -8.56 8.44 30.04
N ARG A 217 -7.33 8.42 29.51
CA ARG A 217 -6.11 8.42 30.34
C ARG A 217 -5.94 9.70 31.17
N ILE A 218 -6.32 10.86 30.61
CA ILE A 218 -6.33 12.12 31.37
C ILE A 218 -7.35 12.00 32.52
N LEU A 219 -8.58 11.56 32.23
CA LEU A 219 -9.61 11.39 33.24
C LEU A 219 -9.18 10.40 34.34
N ALA A 220 -8.56 9.28 33.96
CA ALA A 220 -8.02 8.30 34.90
C ALA A 220 -7.01 8.94 35.86
N THR A 221 -6.09 9.75 35.34
CA THR A 221 -5.10 10.48 36.15
C THR A 221 -5.77 11.43 37.14
N GLU A 222 -6.71 12.25 36.67
CA GLU A 222 -7.43 13.22 37.50
C GLU A 222 -8.23 12.54 38.62
N LEU A 223 -8.89 11.41 38.33
CA LEU A 223 -9.64 10.64 39.33
C LEU A 223 -8.75 10.16 40.50
N THR A 224 -7.46 9.92 40.24
CA THR A 224 -6.50 9.47 41.26
C THR A 224 -5.69 10.59 41.92
N SER A 225 -5.94 11.85 41.55
CA SER A 225 -5.22 13.01 42.11
C SER A 225 -5.68 13.40 43.52
N CYS A 226 -6.79 12.85 44.00
CA CYS A 226 -7.33 13.12 45.33
C CYS A 226 -6.53 12.40 46.43
N GLU A 227 -5.78 13.17 47.23
CA GLU A 227 -5.10 12.68 48.44
C GLU A 227 -5.99 12.92 49.66
N ALA A 228 -6.62 11.86 50.20
CA ALA A 228 -7.32 11.94 51.48
C ALA A 228 -7.04 10.70 52.33
N GLU A 229 -6.39 10.91 53.49
CA GLU A 229 -5.85 9.83 54.32
C GLU A 229 -6.48 9.71 55.71
N ARG A 230 -7.40 10.62 56.10
CA ARG A 230 -7.82 10.76 57.51
C ARG A 230 -9.30 10.54 57.80
N ASP A 231 -10.18 10.53 56.80
CA ASP A 231 -11.63 10.34 56.96
C ASP A 231 -12.07 9.04 56.26
N GLU A 232 -12.74 8.14 56.99
CA GLU A 232 -13.21 6.84 56.47
C GLU A 232 -14.11 6.99 55.23
N SER A 233 -14.94 8.03 55.18
CA SER A 233 -15.80 8.33 54.02
C SER A 233 -14.97 8.75 52.81
N LEU A 234 -13.91 9.53 53.03
CA LEU A 234 -12.97 9.93 51.98
C LEU A 234 -12.11 8.75 51.51
N VAL A 235 -11.74 7.83 52.40
CA VAL A 235 -11.04 6.59 52.02
C VAL A 235 -11.93 5.71 51.13
N LYS A 236 -13.23 5.57 51.45
CA LYS A 236 -14.19 4.86 50.60
C LYS A 236 -14.35 5.54 49.24
N LEU A 237 -14.50 6.87 49.22
CA LEU A 237 -14.56 7.63 47.97
C LEU A 237 -13.30 7.44 47.11
N ASN A 238 -12.10 7.52 47.70
CA ASN A 238 -10.84 7.30 46.99
C ASN A 238 -10.77 5.90 46.38
N ARG A 239 -11.30 4.87 47.05
CA ARG A 239 -11.37 3.51 46.50
C ARG A 239 -12.30 3.42 45.28
N ILE A 240 -13.45 4.11 45.31
CA ILE A 240 -14.35 4.21 44.15
C ILE A 240 -13.67 4.94 42.99
N LEU A 241 -13.05 6.10 43.26
CA LEU A 241 -12.36 6.89 42.25
C LEU A 241 -11.21 6.11 41.61
N LYS A 242 -10.48 5.32 42.39
CA LYS A 242 -9.46 4.41 41.89
C LYS A 242 -10.04 3.35 40.94
N LEU A 243 -11.15 2.70 41.30
CA LEU A 243 -11.80 1.71 40.42
C LEU A 243 -12.34 2.35 39.13
N LEU A 244 -12.86 3.59 39.21
CA LEU A 244 -13.26 4.35 38.02
C LEU A 244 -12.07 4.72 37.14
N SER A 245 -10.94 5.07 37.75
CA SER A 245 -9.68 5.35 37.04
C SER A 245 -9.18 4.11 36.29
N GLU A 246 -9.17 2.95 36.95
CA GLU A 246 -8.83 1.67 36.32
C GLU A 246 -9.75 1.37 35.13
N GLY A 247 -11.07 1.57 35.26
CA GLY A 247 -12.01 1.42 34.14
C GLY A 247 -11.77 2.40 32.99
N CYS A 248 -11.31 3.62 33.27
CA CYS A 248 -10.92 4.58 32.23
C CYS A 248 -9.65 4.13 31.51
N GLU A 249 -8.66 3.58 32.22
CA GLU A 249 -7.45 3.02 31.59
C GLU A 249 -7.78 1.82 30.70
N ASP A 250 -8.70 0.95 31.12
CA ASP A 250 -9.18 -0.18 30.31
C ASP A 250 -9.87 0.29 29.02
N GLU A 251 -10.75 1.29 29.11
CA GLU A 251 -11.43 1.88 27.94
C GLU A 251 -10.42 2.56 27.00
N ALA A 252 -9.43 3.25 27.55
CA ALA A 252 -8.34 3.82 26.77
C ALA A 252 -7.59 2.74 25.98
N ALA A 253 -7.13 1.67 26.65
CA ALA A 253 -6.44 0.55 26.02
C ALA A 253 -7.31 -0.13 24.95
N CYS A 254 -8.62 -0.25 25.17
CA CYS A 254 -9.58 -0.78 24.19
C CYS A 254 -9.59 0.06 22.90
N TYR A 255 -9.66 1.40 23.00
CA TYR A 255 -9.63 2.27 21.83
C TYR A 255 -8.29 2.23 21.08
N GLU A 256 -7.17 2.15 21.80
CA GLU A 256 -5.84 1.99 21.19
C GLU A 256 -5.76 0.67 20.41
N LEU A 257 -6.22 -0.42 21.00
CA LEU A 257 -6.25 -1.73 20.36
C LEU A 257 -7.17 -1.74 19.14
N LYS A 258 -8.37 -1.14 19.23
CA LYS A 258 -9.29 -1.00 18.10
C LYS A 258 -8.67 -0.23 16.96
N SER A 259 -7.98 0.87 17.26
CA SER A 259 -7.34 1.73 16.27
C SER A 259 -6.15 1.04 15.62
N GLY A 260 -5.24 0.45 16.42
CA GLY A 260 -4.09 -0.30 15.90
C GLY A 260 -4.51 -1.48 15.04
N GLN A 261 -5.47 -2.30 15.48
CA GLN A 261 -5.98 -3.40 14.65
C GLN A 261 -6.76 -2.92 13.43
N GLY A 262 -7.44 -1.77 13.52
CA GLY A 262 -8.09 -1.12 12.39
C GLY A 262 -7.10 -0.71 11.29
N GLU A 263 -5.98 -0.11 11.69
CA GLU A 263 -4.85 0.23 10.82
C GLU A 263 -4.28 -1.02 10.13
N MET A 264 -4.00 -2.07 10.90
CA MET A 264 -3.40 -3.33 10.44
C MET A 264 -4.32 -4.24 9.61
N THR A 265 -5.57 -3.86 9.42
CA THR A 265 -6.58 -4.62 8.64
C THR A 265 -7.15 -3.77 7.51
N LEU A 266 -8.26 -3.07 7.77
CA LEU A 266 -8.97 -2.28 6.77
C LEU A 266 -8.20 -1.03 6.35
N GLY A 267 -7.38 -0.47 7.24
CA GLY A 267 -6.50 0.67 6.95
C GLY A 267 -5.51 0.38 5.82
N LEU A 268 -4.75 -0.72 5.94
CA LEU A 268 -3.84 -1.19 4.89
C LEU A 268 -4.53 -1.38 3.54
N TYR A 269 -5.75 -1.94 3.54
CA TYR A 269 -6.52 -2.11 2.31
C TYR A 269 -6.93 -0.78 1.67
N PHE A 270 -7.49 0.15 2.44
CA PHE A 270 -7.91 1.43 1.89
C PHE A 270 -6.75 2.27 1.38
N ASP A 271 -5.62 2.26 2.10
CA ASP A 271 -4.41 2.94 1.67
C ASP A 271 -3.81 2.32 0.39
N LEU A 272 -3.80 0.98 0.29
CA LEU A 272 -3.42 0.31 -0.96
C LEU A 272 -4.34 0.69 -2.12
N MET A 273 -5.67 0.62 -1.94
CA MET A 273 -6.63 0.93 -3.01
C MET A 273 -6.62 2.40 -3.43
N ALA A 274 -6.39 3.34 -2.49
CA ALA A 274 -6.26 4.76 -2.82
C ALA A 274 -5.09 5.01 -3.78
N ARG A 275 -3.97 4.29 -3.61
CA ARG A 275 -2.80 4.41 -4.49
C ARG A 275 -2.91 3.57 -5.74
N TYR A 276 -3.46 2.37 -5.65
CA TYR A 276 -3.61 1.48 -6.81
C TYR A 276 -4.64 2.04 -7.81
N SER A 277 -5.64 2.79 -7.32
CA SER A 277 -6.57 3.54 -8.18
C SER A 277 -5.91 4.71 -8.91
N GLU A 278 -4.84 5.32 -8.37
CA GLU A 278 -3.99 6.24 -9.13
C GLU A 278 -3.27 5.52 -10.26
N SER A 279 -2.68 4.35 -9.97
CA SER A 279 -2.02 3.53 -10.99
C SER A 279 -2.97 3.08 -12.10
N LEU A 280 -4.24 2.80 -11.79
CA LEU A 280 -5.30 2.52 -12.77
C LEU A 280 -5.55 3.73 -13.67
N LYS A 281 -5.68 4.92 -13.08
CA LYS A 281 -5.84 6.17 -13.83
C LYS A 281 -4.61 6.46 -14.71
N ASP A 282 -3.41 6.24 -14.20
CA ASP A 282 -2.15 6.45 -14.93
C ASP A 282 -2.00 5.50 -16.12
N MET A 283 -2.43 4.24 -15.98
CA MET A 283 -2.50 3.30 -17.10
C MET A 283 -3.41 3.84 -18.21
N HIS A 284 -4.62 4.30 -17.87
CA HIS A 284 -5.52 4.90 -18.86
C HIS A 284 -4.89 6.13 -19.54
N PHE A 285 -4.16 6.95 -18.78
CA PHE A 285 -3.43 8.09 -19.34
C PHE A 285 -2.33 7.67 -20.32
N ARG A 286 -1.51 6.66 -19.97
CA ARG A 286 -0.48 6.10 -20.86
C ARG A 286 -1.09 5.56 -22.16
N ARG A 287 -2.14 4.74 -22.06
CA ARG A 287 -2.87 4.24 -23.23
C ARG A 287 -3.44 5.37 -24.10
N THR A 288 -3.97 6.42 -23.47
CA THR A 288 -4.50 7.59 -24.20
C THR A 288 -3.40 8.34 -24.94
N CYS A 289 -2.19 8.45 -24.37
CA CYS A 289 -1.03 8.99 -25.09
C CYS A 289 -0.73 8.15 -26.35
N SER A 290 -0.71 6.82 -26.22
CA SER A 290 -0.48 5.89 -27.34
C SER A 290 -1.51 6.06 -28.47
N LEU A 291 -2.79 6.22 -28.11
CA LEU A 291 -3.86 6.51 -29.09
C LEU A 291 -3.61 7.82 -29.84
N ILE A 292 -3.23 8.88 -29.12
CA ILE A 292 -2.97 10.20 -29.72
C ILE A 292 -1.77 10.13 -30.66
N GLU A 293 -0.72 9.40 -30.28
CA GLU A 293 0.46 9.18 -31.11
C GLU A 293 0.09 8.44 -32.41
N PHE A 294 -0.69 7.35 -32.32
CA PHE A 294 -1.21 6.64 -33.47
C PHE A 294 -2.03 7.55 -34.40
N GLN A 295 -3.02 8.27 -33.88
CA GLN A 295 -3.86 9.16 -34.69
C GLN A 295 -3.07 10.33 -35.31
N THR A 296 -2.02 10.79 -34.64
CA THR A 296 -1.14 11.83 -35.16
C THR A 296 -0.29 11.29 -36.31
N ALA A 297 0.25 10.07 -36.17
CA ALA A 297 1.01 9.41 -37.23
C ALA A 297 0.12 9.10 -38.45
N GLU A 298 -1.10 8.64 -38.25
CA GLU A 298 -2.07 8.37 -39.32
C GLU A 298 -2.39 9.64 -40.12
N LYS A 299 -2.71 10.76 -39.44
CA LYS A 299 -2.92 12.07 -40.08
C LYS A 299 -1.69 12.57 -40.83
N ALA A 300 -0.48 12.23 -40.37
CA ALA A 300 0.75 12.59 -41.05
C ALA A 300 0.92 11.82 -42.37
N VAL A 301 0.52 10.54 -42.41
CA VAL A 301 0.49 9.71 -43.63
C VAL A 301 -0.49 10.28 -44.64
N GLU A 302 -1.70 10.67 -44.22
CA GLU A 302 -2.72 11.25 -45.09
C GLU A 302 -2.23 12.51 -45.82
N LYS A 303 -1.44 13.34 -45.12
CA LYS A 303 -0.90 14.60 -45.63
C LYS A 303 0.45 14.44 -46.36
N ALA A 304 1.00 13.23 -46.40
CA ALA A 304 2.34 12.99 -46.91
C ALA A 304 2.41 13.07 -48.45
N LYS A 305 3.45 13.71 -48.96
CA LYS A 305 3.83 13.61 -50.38
C LYS A 305 4.26 12.17 -50.71
N PRO A 306 4.08 11.67 -51.96
CA PRO A 306 4.36 10.28 -52.32
C PRO A 306 5.72 9.75 -51.86
N ILE A 307 6.77 10.57 -51.99
CA ILE A 307 8.16 10.22 -51.64
C ILE A 307 8.34 9.91 -50.14
N LYS A 308 7.61 10.60 -49.25
CA LYS A 308 7.72 10.41 -47.79
C LYS A 308 6.66 9.47 -47.22
N LYS A 309 5.71 9.03 -48.05
CA LYS A 309 4.52 8.31 -47.60
C LYS A 309 4.87 6.94 -47.02
N ALA A 310 5.79 6.19 -47.64
CA ALA A 310 6.23 4.89 -47.15
C ALA A 310 6.87 4.96 -45.75
N ALA A 311 7.81 5.88 -45.54
CA ALA A 311 8.46 6.04 -44.23
C ALA A 311 7.49 6.48 -43.12
N LEU A 312 6.52 7.35 -43.42
CA LEU A 312 5.50 7.75 -42.45
C LEU A 312 4.48 6.62 -42.19
N GLN A 313 4.22 5.77 -43.18
CA GLN A 313 3.36 4.59 -43.03
C GLN A 313 3.96 3.62 -42.01
N GLU A 314 5.26 3.33 -42.08
CA GLU A 314 5.93 2.46 -41.11
C GLU A 314 5.84 3.00 -39.67
N VAL A 315 5.99 4.32 -39.49
CA VAL A 315 5.81 4.96 -38.18
C VAL A 315 4.37 4.83 -37.69
N SER A 316 3.39 5.05 -38.57
CA SER A 316 1.97 4.88 -38.25
C SER A 316 1.62 3.45 -37.87
N ASP A 317 2.14 2.46 -38.61
CA ASP A 317 1.90 1.04 -38.36
C ASP A 317 2.52 0.60 -37.02
N ALA A 318 3.72 1.09 -36.70
CA ALA A 318 4.36 0.85 -35.40
C ALA A 318 3.56 1.46 -34.23
N ALA A 319 3.12 2.71 -34.37
CA ALA A 319 2.29 3.38 -33.35
C ALA A 319 0.94 2.68 -33.16
N LYS A 320 0.31 2.24 -34.25
CA LYS A 320 -0.92 1.44 -34.22
C LYS A 320 -0.72 0.13 -33.44
N LYS A 321 0.34 -0.60 -33.76
CA LYS A 321 0.68 -1.86 -33.07
C LYS A 321 0.91 -1.66 -31.57
N SER A 322 1.59 -0.58 -31.17
CA SER A 322 1.80 -0.25 -29.75
C SER A 322 0.48 0.04 -29.04
N PHE A 323 -0.38 0.87 -29.65
CA PHE A 323 -1.69 1.20 -29.11
C PHE A 323 -2.62 -0.03 -28.97
N GLU A 324 -2.65 -0.91 -29.97
CA GLU A 324 -3.42 -2.15 -29.94
C GLU A 324 -2.91 -3.10 -28.85
N ALA A 325 -1.59 -3.28 -28.74
CA ALA A 325 -0.99 -4.09 -27.69
C ALA A 325 -1.25 -3.53 -26.28
N SER A 326 -1.12 -2.21 -26.11
CA SER A 326 -1.46 -1.51 -24.85
C SER A 326 -2.93 -1.73 -24.50
N SER A 327 -3.85 -1.67 -25.47
CA SER A 327 -5.27 -1.88 -25.26
C SER A 327 -5.59 -3.32 -24.80
N GLU A 328 -5.01 -4.32 -25.46
CA GLU A 328 -5.22 -5.72 -25.05
C GLU A 328 -4.63 -6.02 -23.68
N GLN A 329 -3.46 -5.43 -23.37
CA GLN A 329 -2.89 -5.54 -22.04
C GLN A 329 -3.78 -4.86 -20.98
N ALA A 330 -4.24 -3.63 -21.25
CA ALA A 330 -5.09 -2.87 -20.34
C ALA A 330 -6.39 -3.61 -20.00
N LYS A 331 -7.02 -4.29 -20.96
CA LYS A 331 -8.22 -5.12 -20.68
C LYS A 331 -7.93 -6.20 -19.64
N LYS A 332 -6.83 -6.94 -19.81
CA LYS A 332 -6.40 -7.99 -18.86
C LYS A 332 -6.16 -7.40 -17.47
N GLU A 333 -5.44 -6.28 -17.40
CA GLU A 333 -5.15 -5.59 -16.15
C GLU A 333 -6.39 -5.09 -15.43
N ILE A 334 -7.36 -4.50 -16.15
CA ILE A 334 -8.63 -4.05 -15.56
C ILE A 334 -9.40 -5.23 -14.96
N THR A 335 -9.41 -6.38 -15.64
CA THR A 335 -10.02 -7.61 -15.11
C THR A 335 -9.29 -8.08 -13.84
N SER A 336 -7.96 -8.19 -13.87
CA SER A 336 -7.17 -8.60 -12.71
C SER A 336 -7.30 -7.63 -11.53
N PHE A 337 -7.28 -6.32 -11.77
CA PHE A 337 -7.51 -5.28 -10.78
C PHE A 337 -8.91 -5.43 -10.15
N THR A 338 -9.93 -5.68 -10.96
CA THR A 338 -11.31 -5.86 -10.47
C THR A 338 -11.41 -7.08 -9.55
N GLN A 339 -10.82 -8.22 -9.94
CA GLN A 339 -10.80 -9.43 -9.14
C GLN A 339 -10.05 -9.22 -7.82
N LEU A 340 -8.86 -8.63 -7.88
CA LEU A 340 -8.04 -8.31 -6.70
C LEU A 340 -8.78 -7.38 -5.74
N ARG A 341 -9.41 -6.32 -6.26
CA ARG A 341 -10.19 -5.37 -5.47
C ARG A 341 -11.33 -6.06 -4.73
N LEU A 342 -12.13 -6.88 -5.44
CA LEU A 342 -13.26 -7.57 -4.83
C LEU A 342 -12.81 -8.55 -3.75
N LEU A 343 -11.82 -9.40 -4.04
CA LEU A 343 -11.29 -10.39 -3.09
C LEU A 343 -10.70 -9.72 -1.84
N ASN A 344 -9.78 -8.78 -2.02
CA ASN A 344 -9.13 -8.09 -0.90
C ASN A 344 -10.14 -7.25 -0.10
N SER A 345 -11.18 -6.69 -0.74
CA SER A 345 -12.21 -5.94 -0.02
C SER A 345 -12.99 -6.84 0.93
N SER A 346 -13.37 -8.04 0.48
CA SER A 346 -14.08 -9.01 1.30
C SER A 346 -13.22 -9.46 2.47
N GLU A 347 -11.95 -9.79 2.22
CA GLU A 347 -11.01 -10.21 3.26
C GLU A 347 -10.80 -9.11 4.31
N ALA A 348 -10.51 -7.88 3.87
CA ALA A 348 -10.21 -6.77 4.76
C ALA A 348 -11.41 -6.37 5.62
N LEU A 349 -12.62 -6.33 5.04
CA LEU A 349 -13.85 -6.01 5.75
C LEU A 349 -14.20 -7.08 6.79
N SER A 350 -14.14 -8.36 6.42
CA SER A 350 -14.42 -9.47 7.34
C SER A 350 -13.41 -9.47 8.49
N LYS A 351 -12.11 -9.40 8.19
CA LYS A 351 -11.06 -9.41 9.21
C LYS A 351 -11.19 -8.24 10.17
N TYR A 352 -11.51 -7.04 9.66
CA TYR A 352 -11.76 -5.88 10.51
C TYR A 352 -13.00 -6.08 11.38
N ALA A 353 -14.12 -6.54 10.83
CA ALA A 353 -15.34 -6.77 11.61
C ALA A 353 -15.12 -7.79 12.73
N GLU A 354 -14.49 -8.93 12.40
CA GLU A 354 -14.19 -10.00 13.35
C GLU A 354 -13.29 -9.53 14.50
N ILE A 355 -12.21 -8.79 14.18
CA ILE A 355 -11.30 -8.32 15.23
C ILE A 355 -11.96 -7.24 16.11
N GLN A 356 -12.76 -6.34 15.53
CA GLN A 356 -13.48 -5.32 16.31
C GLN A 356 -14.54 -5.94 17.23
N MET A 357 -15.23 -7.00 16.77
CA MET A 357 -16.16 -7.77 17.59
C MET A 357 -15.44 -8.44 18.76
N LYS A 358 -14.32 -9.13 18.47
CA LYS A 358 -13.51 -9.79 19.50
C LYS A 358 -13.03 -8.80 20.57
N ILE A 359 -12.43 -7.69 20.16
CA ILE A 359 -11.96 -6.65 21.09
C ILE A 359 -13.12 -6.13 21.96
N SER A 360 -14.29 -5.91 21.37
CA SER A 360 -15.45 -5.41 22.11
C SER A 360 -16.01 -6.43 23.11
N GLN A 361 -15.97 -7.72 22.80
CA GLN A 361 -16.38 -8.80 23.71
C GLN A 361 -15.41 -8.95 24.89
N ASP A 362 -14.10 -8.94 24.61
CA ASP A 362 -13.06 -8.99 25.63
C ASP A 362 -13.18 -7.79 26.57
N PHE A 363 -13.38 -6.60 26.01
CA PHE A 363 -13.56 -5.37 26.79
C PHE A 363 -14.85 -5.37 27.64
N TYR A 364 -15.97 -5.85 27.08
CA TYR A 364 -17.22 -5.98 27.85
C TYR A 364 -17.03 -6.90 29.07
N SER A 365 -16.23 -7.96 28.91
CA SER A 365 -15.90 -8.87 30.01
C SER A 365 -15.09 -8.15 31.09
N GLN A 366 -14.12 -7.30 30.72
CA GLN A 366 -13.36 -6.47 31.68
C GLN A 366 -14.27 -5.50 32.45
N LEU A 367 -15.14 -4.75 31.75
CA LEU A 367 -16.10 -3.84 32.38
C LEU A 367 -17.01 -4.54 33.40
N PHE A 368 -17.41 -5.78 33.13
CA PHE A 368 -18.20 -6.57 34.07
C PHE A 368 -17.44 -6.83 35.39
N HIS A 369 -16.13 -7.08 35.33
CA HIS A 369 -15.30 -7.28 36.51
C HIS A 369 -15.16 -5.99 37.31
N SER A 370 -14.90 -4.86 36.66
CA SER A 370 -14.80 -3.55 37.31
C SER A 370 -16.12 -3.14 37.96
N ARG A 371 -17.25 -3.39 37.30
CA ARG A 371 -18.58 -3.18 37.89
C ARG A 371 -18.82 -4.07 39.11
N LYS A 372 -18.41 -5.34 39.07
CA LYS A 372 -18.57 -6.25 40.20
C LYS A 372 -17.74 -5.77 41.40
N ALA A 373 -16.49 -5.36 41.17
CA ALA A 373 -15.63 -4.80 42.22
C ALA A 373 -16.25 -3.56 42.89
N LEU A 374 -16.90 -2.69 42.11
CA LEU A 374 -17.64 -1.53 42.64
C LEU A 374 -18.83 -1.95 43.51
N LEU A 375 -19.59 -2.97 43.12
CA LEU A 375 -20.73 -3.46 43.90
C LEU A 375 -20.31 -4.13 45.22
N GLU A 376 -19.13 -4.77 45.24
CA GLU A 376 -18.57 -5.40 46.44
C GLU A 376 -18.08 -4.39 47.49
N LEU A 377 -17.94 -3.11 47.14
CA LEU A 377 -17.56 -2.06 48.10
C LEU A 377 -18.62 -1.79 49.18
N GLN A 378 -19.82 -2.37 49.08
CA GLN A 378 -20.94 -2.18 50.03
C GLN A 378 -21.13 -0.69 50.37
N LEU A 379 -21.41 0.12 49.35
CA LEU A 379 -21.69 1.55 49.49
C LEU A 379 -22.85 1.83 50.45
#